data_AF-A0A1L7NQK5-F1
#
_entry.id   AF-A0A1L7NQK5-F1
#
_cell.length_a   1.000
_cell.length_b   1.000
_cell.length_c   1.000
_cell.angle_alpha   90.00
_cell.angle_beta   90.00
_cell.angle_gamma   90.00
#
_symmetry.space_group_name_H-M   'P 1'
#
loop_
_entity.id
_entity.type
_entity.pdbx_description
1 polymer ?
#
loop_
_entity_poly.entity_id
_entity_poly.type
_entity_poly.pdbx_seq_one_letter_code
_entity_poly.pdbx_strand_id
1 'polypeptide(L)'
;RPEKSYVKWCVDQGIAVFVISWVNPDKELGKKTWADYMKEGPLAAMDVIEKVTGEMKVHTAGYCVGGTMLASTLAYLAAKRQQRVTSATFFAAQVDFTHAGDLLVFVDENQISALERDMQDSGVLEGSKMAMAFNMLRSNDLI
;
A
#
# COMPACT_ATOMS: atom_id res chain seq x y z
N ARG A 1 9.80 21.27 -1.53
CA ARG A 1 10.36 21.45 -2.89
C ARG A 1 9.30 21.02 -3.91
N PRO A 2 8.37 21.91 -4.30
CA PRO A 2 7.34 21.63 -5.32
C PRO A 2 7.90 21.03 -6.61
N GLU A 3 9.14 21.39 -6.96
CA GLU A 3 9.90 20.92 -8.12
C GLU A 3 10.26 19.42 -8.08
N LYS A 4 10.03 18.73 -6.95
CA LYS A 4 10.26 17.27 -6.79
C LYS A 4 8.97 16.45 -6.71
N SER A 5 7.80 17.07 -6.93
CA SER A 5 6.51 16.36 -6.82
C SER A 5 6.21 15.58 -8.10
N TYR A 6 6.24 14.25 -8.01
CA TYR A 6 5.83 13.35 -9.10
C TYR A 6 4.36 13.58 -9.52
N VAL A 7 3.46 13.75 -8.55
CA VAL A 7 2.04 14.02 -8.81
C VAL A 7 1.85 15.30 -9.59
N LYS A 8 2.55 16.39 -9.20
CA LYS A 8 2.50 17.65 -9.94
C LYS A 8 3.01 17.48 -11.36
N TRP A 9 4.15 16.81 -11.53
CA TRP A 9 4.71 16.57 -12.86
C TRP A 9 3.72 15.82 -13.76
N CYS A 10 3.06 14.77 -13.27
CA CYS A 10 2.02 14.04 -14.02
C CYS A 10 0.84 14.94 -14.42
N VAL A 11 0.34 15.76 -13.49
CA VAL A 11 -0.74 16.73 -13.79
C VAL A 11 -0.29 17.74 -14.84
N ASP A 12 0.94 18.25 -14.75
CA ASP A 12 1.52 19.16 -15.74
C ASP A 12 1.71 18.51 -17.12
N GLN A 13 1.78 17.16 -17.19
CA GLN A 13 1.76 16.40 -18.46
C GLN A 13 0.33 16.18 -19.02
N GLY A 14 -0.70 16.72 -18.38
CA GLY A 14 -2.10 16.56 -18.80
C GLY A 14 -2.75 15.26 -18.34
N ILE A 15 -2.17 14.54 -17.38
CA ILE A 15 -2.74 13.31 -16.81
C ILE A 15 -3.71 13.69 -15.70
N ALA A 16 -4.94 13.15 -15.74
CA ALA A 16 -5.85 13.20 -14.60
C ALA A 16 -5.34 12.26 -13.50
N VAL A 17 -4.84 12.82 -12.40
CA VAL A 17 -4.24 12.04 -11.31
C VAL A 17 -5.20 11.93 -10.14
N PHE A 18 -5.46 10.69 -9.72
CA PHE A 18 -6.16 10.35 -8.48
C PHE A 18 -5.18 9.69 -7.51
N VAL A 19 -5.28 10.03 -6.22
CA VAL A 19 -4.37 9.53 -5.18
C VAL A 19 -5.19 9.01 -4.00
N ILE A 20 -4.88 7.80 -3.55
CA ILE A 20 -5.46 7.25 -2.32
C ILE A 20 -4.70 7.83 -1.13
N SER A 21 -5.37 8.64 -0.33
CA SER A 21 -4.85 9.14 0.95
C SER A 21 -5.34 8.25 2.08
N TRP A 22 -4.47 7.38 2.58
CA TRP A 22 -4.82 6.43 3.64
C TRP A 22 -5.05 7.15 4.98
N VAL A 23 -6.07 6.69 5.71
CA VAL A 23 -6.34 7.15 7.07
C VAL A 23 -5.29 6.59 8.03
N ASN A 24 -4.93 7.35 9.05
CA ASN A 24 -4.15 6.83 10.18
C ASN A 24 -5.11 6.03 11.09
N PRO A 25 -4.92 4.72 11.25
CA PRO A 25 -5.92 3.89 11.93
C PRO A 25 -6.02 4.21 13.42
N ASP A 26 -7.25 4.17 13.94
CA ASP A 26 -7.56 4.13 15.37
C ASP A 26 -8.19 2.79 15.74
N LYS A 27 -8.57 2.63 17.02
CA LYS A 27 -9.13 1.37 17.54
C LYS A 27 -10.37 0.89 16.78
N GLU A 28 -11.16 1.78 16.19
CA GLU A 28 -12.35 1.42 15.41
C GLU A 28 -11.96 0.70 14.10
N LEU A 29 -10.77 1.00 13.58
CA LEU A 29 -10.20 0.39 12.38
C LEU A 29 -9.30 -0.81 12.69
N GLY A 30 -9.12 -1.17 13.97
CA GLY A 30 -8.22 -2.24 14.42
C GLY A 30 -8.51 -3.63 13.85
N LYS A 31 -9.75 -3.87 13.41
CA LYS A 31 -10.18 -5.15 12.82
C LYS A 31 -10.07 -5.19 11.29
N LYS A 32 -9.60 -4.12 10.66
CA LYS A 32 -9.42 -4.08 9.20
C LYS A 32 -8.36 -5.07 8.77
N THR A 33 -8.72 -5.90 7.81
CA THR A 33 -7.84 -6.89 7.19
C THR A 33 -7.24 -6.35 5.90
N TRP A 34 -6.22 -7.04 5.36
CA TRP A 34 -5.69 -6.73 4.03
C TRP A 34 -6.77 -6.65 2.94
N ALA A 35 -7.77 -7.56 3.01
CA ALA A 35 -8.88 -7.58 2.07
C ALA A 35 -9.76 -6.34 2.18
N ASP A 36 -9.93 -5.78 3.38
CA ASP A 36 -10.69 -4.54 3.58
C ASP A 36 -9.95 -3.34 2.98
N TYR A 37 -8.62 -3.26 3.15
CA TYR A 37 -7.81 -2.24 2.47
C TYR A 37 -7.91 -2.33 0.95
N MET A 38 -7.92 -3.54 0.38
CA MET A 38 -8.10 -3.73 -1.07
C MET A 38 -9.49 -3.25 -1.55
N LYS A 39 -10.54 -3.63 -0.83
CA LYS A 39 -11.94 -3.27 -1.18
C LYS A 39 -12.21 -1.78 -1.02
N GLU A 40 -11.83 -1.21 0.11
CA GLU A 40 -12.12 0.17 0.48
C GLU A 40 -11.08 1.17 -0.07
N GLY A 41 -9.92 0.68 -0.51
CA GLY A 41 -8.89 1.47 -1.18
C GLY A 41 -8.97 1.34 -2.70
N PRO A 42 -8.12 0.50 -3.34
CA PRO A 42 -8.04 0.42 -4.81
C PRO A 42 -9.35 0.16 -5.53
N LEU A 43 -10.19 -0.77 -5.06
CA LEU A 43 -11.44 -1.10 -5.76
C LEU A 43 -12.45 0.06 -5.65
N ALA A 44 -12.67 0.59 -4.45
CA ALA A 44 -13.51 1.76 -4.24
C ALA A 44 -13.00 3.00 -5.02
N ALA A 45 -11.68 3.20 -5.08
CA ALA A 45 -11.08 4.28 -5.87
C ALA A 45 -11.39 4.13 -7.36
N MET A 46 -11.30 2.92 -7.93
CA MET A 46 -11.68 2.67 -9.32
C MET A 46 -13.17 2.98 -9.56
N ASP A 47 -14.06 2.60 -8.64
CA ASP A 47 -15.49 2.89 -8.75
C ASP A 47 -15.79 4.39 -8.69
N VAL A 48 -15.09 5.13 -7.83
CA VAL A 48 -15.20 6.60 -7.75
C VAL A 48 -14.66 7.26 -9.01
N ILE A 49 -13.51 6.80 -9.53
CA ILE A 49 -12.93 7.34 -10.77
C ILE A 49 -13.92 7.15 -11.91
N GLU A 50 -14.45 5.95 -12.10
CA GLU A 50 -15.42 5.65 -13.15
C GLU A 50 -16.67 6.55 -13.03
N LYS A 51 -17.17 6.77 -11.81
CA LYS A 51 -18.31 7.67 -11.57
C LYS A 51 -18.01 9.13 -11.91
N VAL A 52 -16.78 9.60 -11.65
CA VAL A 52 -16.39 11.00 -11.85
C VAL A 52 -15.98 11.29 -13.29
N THR A 53 -15.31 10.35 -13.95
CA THR A 53 -14.73 10.56 -15.29
C THR A 53 -15.49 9.86 -16.41
N GLY A 54 -16.29 8.83 -16.09
CA GLY A 54 -16.88 7.92 -17.07
C GLY A 54 -15.91 6.82 -17.56
N GLU A 55 -14.65 6.84 -17.13
CA GLU A 55 -13.63 5.89 -17.59
C GLU A 55 -13.61 4.64 -16.70
N MET A 56 -13.94 3.50 -17.29
CA MET A 56 -13.93 2.20 -16.59
C MET A 56 -12.52 1.65 -16.36
N LYS A 57 -11.56 2.03 -17.21
CA LYS A 57 -10.18 1.56 -17.15
C LYS A 57 -9.22 2.66 -16.72
N VAL A 58 -8.26 2.31 -15.87
CA VAL A 58 -7.26 3.24 -15.35
C VAL A 58 -5.83 2.73 -15.54
N HIS A 59 -4.89 3.65 -15.61
CA HIS A 59 -3.47 3.36 -15.39
C HIS A 59 -3.20 3.44 -13.89
N THR A 60 -2.51 2.44 -13.34
CA THR A 60 -2.25 2.35 -11.89
C THR A 60 -0.76 2.44 -11.60
N ALA A 61 -0.44 3.01 -10.44
CA ALA A 61 0.90 3.02 -9.88
C ALA A 61 0.84 2.70 -8.39
N GLY A 62 1.72 1.80 -7.93
CA GLY A 62 1.86 1.42 -6.53
C GLY A 62 3.29 1.64 -6.04
N TYR A 63 3.44 2.23 -4.86
CA TYR A 63 4.75 2.52 -4.25
C TYR A 63 4.91 1.76 -2.93
N CYS A 64 6.07 1.11 -2.73
CA CYS A 64 6.38 0.34 -1.52
C CYS A 64 5.28 -0.72 -1.25
N VAL A 65 4.75 -0.79 -0.01
CA VAL A 65 3.64 -1.67 0.36
C VAL A 65 2.37 -1.42 -0.46
N GLY A 66 2.17 -0.20 -0.97
CA GLY A 66 1.09 0.12 -1.89
C GLY A 66 1.22 -0.61 -3.24
N GLY A 67 2.44 -0.94 -3.66
CA GLY A 67 2.68 -1.81 -4.81
C GLY A 67 2.36 -3.29 -4.51
N THR A 68 2.68 -3.79 -3.32
CA THR A 68 2.25 -5.13 -2.89
C THR A 68 0.71 -5.23 -2.88
N MET A 69 0.03 -4.21 -2.35
CA MET A 69 -1.43 -4.08 -2.39
C MET A 69 -1.95 -4.06 -3.83
N LEU A 70 -1.35 -3.26 -4.72
CA LEU A 70 -1.72 -3.22 -6.12
C LEU A 70 -1.57 -4.59 -6.79
N ALA A 71 -0.48 -5.31 -6.57
CA ALA A 71 -0.29 -6.65 -7.13
C ALA A 71 -1.39 -7.63 -6.70
N SER A 72 -1.74 -7.63 -5.41
CA SER A 72 -2.84 -8.46 -4.90
C SER A 72 -4.20 -8.06 -5.50
N THR A 73 -4.42 -6.75 -5.71
CA THR A 73 -5.63 -6.21 -6.35
C THR A 73 -5.75 -6.67 -7.80
N LEU A 74 -4.65 -6.65 -8.56
CA LEU A 74 -4.64 -7.11 -9.96
C LEU A 74 -4.95 -8.61 -10.05
N ALA A 75 -4.38 -9.42 -9.16
CA ALA A 75 -4.69 -10.85 -9.08
C ALA A 75 -6.18 -11.10 -8.77
N TYR A 76 -6.74 -10.33 -7.83
CA TYR A 76 -8.17 -10.38 -7.51
C TYR A 76 -9.06 -10.02 -8.71
N LEU A 77 -8.76 -8.92 -9.40
CA LEU A 77 -9.49 -8.49 -10.61
C LEU A 77 -9.42 -9.55 -11.71
N ALA A 78 -8.23 -10.16 -11.92
CA ALA A 78 -8.04 -11.23 -12.90
C ALA A 78 -8.90 -12.46 -12.57
N ALA A 79 -8.90 -12.90 -11.29
CA ALA A 79 -9.73 -14.02 -10.84
C ALA A 79 -11.24 -13.74 -11.01
N LYS A 80 -11.66 -12.48 -10.88
CA LYS A 80 -13.03 -12.02 -11.13
C LYS A 80 -13.33 -11.68 -12.59
N ARG A 81 -12.35 -11.82 -13.50
CA ARG A 81 -12.45 -11.47 -14.93
C ARG A 81 -12.85 -10.00 -15.15
N GLN A 82 -12.44 -9.11 -14.26
CA GLN A 82 -12.72 -7.67 -14.32
C GLN A 82 -11.54 -6.94 -14.98
N GLN A 83 -11.78 -6.28 -16.11
CA GLN A 83 -10.75 -5.60 -16.90
C GLN A 83 -10.73 -4.09 -16.60
N ARG A 84 -10.41 -3.72 -15.35
CA ARG A 84 -10.41 -2.32 -14.86
C ARG A 84 -9.05 -1.60 -14.99
N VAL A 85 -7.97 -2.31 -15.31
CA VAL A 85 -6.60 -1.74 -15.33
C VAL A 85 -5.98 -1.90 -16.70
N THR A 86 -5.54 -0.78 -17.30
CA THR A 86 -4.85 -0.74 -18.60
C THR A 86 -3.35 -1.00 -18.46
N SER A 87 -2.72 -0.40 -17.44
CA SER A 87 -1.33 -0.69 -17.08
C SER A 87 -1.10 -0.55 -15.58
N ALA A 88 -0.05 -1.20 -15.08
CA ALA A 88 0.37 -1.14 -13.70
C ALA A 88 1.87 -0.83 -13.63
N THR A 89 2.22 0.15 -12.80
CA THR A 89 3.60 0.55 -12.53
C THR A 89 3.93 0.30 -11.06
N PHE A 90 5.07 -0.33 -10.78
CA PHE A 90 5.53 -0.66 -9.43
C PHE A 90 6.80 0.13 -9.10
N PHE A 91 6.70 1.05 -8.14
CA PHE A 91 7.83 1.83 -7.67
C PHE A 91 8.35 1.21 -6.36
N ALA A 92 9.56 0.65 -6.41
CA ALA A 92 10.23 0.08 -5.23
C ALA A 92 9.30 -0.80 -4.36
N ALA A 93 8.56 -1.71 -5.02
CA ALA A 93 7.56 -2.56 -4.38
C ALA A 93 7.98 -4.03 -4.49
N GLN A 94 7.90 -4.74 -3.37
CA GLN A 94 8.13 -6.18 -3.33
C GLN A 94 6.81 -6.93 -3.53
N VAL A 95 6.87 -7.96 -4.38
CA VAL A 95 5.77 -8.91 -4.63
C VAL A 95 6.19 -10.34 -4.32
N ASP A 96 7.49 -10.61 -4.43
CA ASP A 96 8.13 -11.81 -3.93
C ASP A 96 8.95 -11.43 -2.68
N PHE A 97 8.61 -12.05 -1.55
CA PHE A 97 9.25 -11.82 -0.25
C PHE A 97 10.24 -12.92 0.14
N THR A 98 10.52 -13.87 -0.76
CA THR A 98 11.46 -14.99 -0.50
C THR A 98 12.83 -14.47 -0.05
N HIS A 99 13.28 -13.35 -0.62
CA HIS A 99 14.53 -12.68 -0.28
C HIS A 99 14.28 -11.23 0.14
N ALA A 100 13.44 -11.01 1.15
CA ALA A 100 13.02 -9.66 1.59
C ALA A 100 14.14 -8.82 2.26
N GLY A 101 15.40 -9.26 2.22
CA GLY A 101 16.55 -8.56 2.78
C GLY A 101 16.50 -8.48 4.31
N ASP A 102 16.91 -7.35 4.87
CA ASP A 102 16.97 -7.13 6.32
C ASP A 102 15.61 -7.30 7.01
N LEU A 103 14.48 -7.23 6.29
CA LEU A 103 13.17 -7.60 6.83
C LEU A 103 13.17 -9.00 7.43
N LEU A 104 13.85 -9.97 6.81
CA LEU A 104 13.91 -11.34 7.30
C LEU A 104 14.67 -11.47 8.63
N VAL A 105 15.53 -10.51 8.96
CA VAL A 105 16.26 -10.47 10.24
C VAL A 105 15.36 -10.05 11.40
N PHE A 106 14.29 -9.30 11.11
CA PHE A 106 13.34 -8.77 12.10
C PHE A 106 11.99 -9.48 12.11
N VAL A 107 11.86 -10.58 11.36
CA VAL A 107 10.62 -11.36 11.25
C VAL A 107 10.90 -12.74 11.82
N ASP A 108 10.86 -12.84 13.15
CA ASP A 108 10.84 -14.11 13.90
C ASP A 108 9.41 -14.42 14.37
N GLU A 109 9.02 -15.69 14.39
CA GLU A 109 7.66 -16.11 14.77
C GLU A 109 7.29 -15.65 16.19
N ASN A 110 8.26 -15.60 17.11
CA ASN A 110 8.00 -15.13 18.47
C ASN A 110 7.73 -13.62 18.51
N GLN A 111 8.44 -12.86 17.67
CA GLN A 111 8.25 -11.41 17.54
C GLN A 111 6.90 -11.07 16.92
N ILE A 112 6.49 -11.80 15.87
CA ILE A 112 5.15 -11.67 15.29
C ILE A 112 4.09 -12.01 16.34
N SER A 113 4.24 -13.13 17.03
CA SER A 113 3.26 -13.56 18.05
C SER A 113 3.13 -12.54 19.20
N ALA A 114 4.23 -11.92 19.60
CA ALA A 114 4.23 -10.86 20.60
C ALA A 114 3.54 -9.60 20.08
N LEU A 115 3.82 -9.20 18.84
CA LEU A 115 3.19 -8.07 18.18
C LEU A 115 1.67 -8.27 18.04
N GLU A 116 1.23 -9.46 17.68
CA GLU A 116 -0.19 -9.80 17.56
C GLU A 116 -0.91 -9.70 18.91
N ARG A 117 -0.30 -10.19 20.00
CA ARG A 117 -0.84 -10.04 21.35
C ARG A 117 -0.95 -8.56 21.75
N ASP A 118 0.10 -7.78 21.52
CA ASP A 118 0.10 -6.34 21.78
C ASP A 118 -1.00 -5.62 20.99
N MET A 119 -1.21 -6.00 19.72
CA MET A 119 -2.25 -5.44 18.85
C MET A 119 -3.66 -5.84 19.29
N GLN A 120 -3.84 -7.04 19.84
CA GLN A 120 -5.12 -7.45 20.42
C GLN A 120 -5.51 -6.59 21.64
N ASP A 121 -4.53 -6.22 22.47
CA ASP A 121 -4.78 -5.40 23.67
C ASP A 121 -4.93 -3.91 23.34
N SER A 122 -4.05 -3.38 22.48
CA SER A 122 -4.04 -1.95 22.11
C SER A 122 -5.07 -1.58 21.05
N GLY A 123 -5.53 -2.55 20.26
CA GLY A 123 -6.48 -2.41 19.16
C GLY A 123 -5.85 -1.96 17.83
N VAL A 124 -4.66 -1.37 17.84
CA VAL A 124 -3.93 -0.93 16.62
C VAL A 124 -2.43 -1.02 16.82
N LEU A 125 -1.68 -1.21 15.73
CA LEU A 125 -0.24 -1.04 15.77
C LEU A 125 0.10 0.46 15.77
N GLU A 126 0.71 0.94 16.86
CA GLU A 126 1.16 2.33 16.92
C GLU A 126 2.19 2.63 15.82
N GLY A 127 2.01 3.78 15.15
CA GLY A 127 2.90 4.24 14.09
C GLY A 127 4.36 4.41 14.54
N SER A 128 4.60 4.65 15.84
CA SER A 128 5.93 4.71 16.46
C SER A 128 6.68 3.38 16.36
N LYS A 129 6.01 2.25 16.65
CA LYS A 129 6.56 0.89 16.54
C LYS A 129 6.87 0.54 15.09
N MET A 130 5.97 0.89 14.17
CA MET A 130 6.19 0.69 12.73
C MET A 130 7.36 1.54 12.21
N ALA A 131 7.43 2.82 12.58
CA ALA A 131 8.53 3.71 12.20
C ALA A 131 9.88 3.23 12.74
N MET A 132 9.92 2.69 13.96
CA MET A 132 11.14 2.11 14.54
C MET A 132 11.66 0.93 13.73
N ALA A 133 10.79 0.00 13.32
CA ALA A 133 11.15 -1.12 12.45
C ALA A 133 11.69 -0.63 11.09
N PHE A 134 11.03 0.33 10.45
CA PHE A 134 11.51 0.92 9.19
C PHE A 134 12.82 1.71 9.32
N ASN A 135 13.05 2.37 10.46
CA ASN A 135 14.29 3.07 10.73
C ASN A 135 15.46 2.11 10.96
N MET A 136 15.24 0.97 11.61
CA MET A 136 16.24 -0.09 11.75
C MET A 136 16.62 -0.72 10.41
N LEU A 137 15.69 -0.80 9.45
CA LEU A 137 15.99 -1.23 8.07
C LEU A 137 16.81 -0.21 7.27
N ARG A 138 16.88 1.05 7.71
CA ARG A 138 17.62 2.13 7.04
C ARG A 138 18.98 2.44 7.67
N SER A 139 19.28 1.92 8.86
CA SER A 139 20.49 2.31 9.59
C SER A 139 21.80 1.86 8.95
N ASN A 140 21.76 1.04 7.89
CA ASN A 140 22.95 0.65 7.12
C ASN A 140 23.40 1.69 6.06
N ASP A 141 22.66 2.76 5.80
CA ASP A 141 23.08 3.82 4.85
C ASP A 141 23.96 4.92 5.52
N LEU A 142 24.48 4.68 6.73
CA LEU A 142 25.38 5.58 7.47
C LEU A 142 26.69 4.88 7.88
N ILE A 143 27.46 4.40 6.90
CA ILE A 143 28.93 4.28 6.95
C ILE A 143 29.49 4.76 5.61
#